data_AF-L0KTC1-F1
#
_entry.id   AF-L0KTC1-F1
#
_cell.length_a   1.000
_cell.length_b   1.000
_cell.length_c   1.000
_cell.angle_alpha   90.00
_cell.angle_beta   90.00
_cell.angle_gamma   90.00
#
_symmetry.space_group_name_H-M   'P 1'
#
loop_
_entity.id
_entity.type
_entity.pdbx_description
1 polymer ?
#
loop_
_entity_poly.entity_id
_entity_poly.type
_entity_poly.pdbx_seq_one_letter_code
_entity_poly.pdbx_strand_id
1 'polypeptide(L)'
;MTYKTSIGLNENVVAALCYIGFWFTGILFLLIERQNKFVRFHAMQSVLVFIPLALIVFLIGWIPYFGWVLADFAGFLSLFLLLAFVIMAYRGAKFKVPIVGKYAYDSVYKNK
;
A
#
# COMPACT_ATOMS: atom_id res chain seq x y z
N MET A 1 11.63 -1.24 -19.55
CA MET A 1 10.88 -0.13 -20.16
C MET A 1 10.13 0.56 -19.03
N THR A 2 10.60 1.71 -18.55
CA THR A 2 9.86 2.53 -17.58
C THR A 2 8.59 3.04 -18.25
N TYR A 3 7.42 2.56 -17.85
CA TYR A 3 6.17 3.11 -18.36
C TYR A 3 6.01 4.56 -17.88
N LYS A 4 5.46 5.44 -18.73
CA LYS A 4 5.17 6.82 -18.34
C LYS A 4 4.17 6.84 -17.18
N THR A 5 4.46 7.64 -16.16
CA THR A 5 3.52 8.04 -15.12
C THR A 5 2.88 9.38 -15.51
N SER A 6 1.68 9.67 -15.02
CA SER A 6 0.98 10.94 -15.25
C SER A 6 1.78 12.15 -14.73
N ILE A 7 2.61 11.94 -13.70
CA ILE A 7 3.40 13.01 -13.05
C ILE A 7 4.86 13.09 -13.54
N GLY A 8 5.24 12.31 -14.56
CA GLY A 8 6.56 12.40 -15.19
C GLY A 8 7.73 11.79 -14.40
N LEU A 9 7.47 11.17 -13.25
CA LEU A 9 8.49 10.47 -12.45
C LEU A 9 8.62 9.00 -12.87
N ASN A 10 9.74 8.38 -12.48
CA ASN A 10 9.95 6.94 -12.66
C ASN A 10 8.86 6.15 -11.92
N GLU A 11 8.25 5.16 -12.57
CA GLU A 11 7.15 4.37 -12.00
C GLU A 11 7.51 3.64 -10.70
N ASN A 12 8.77 3.23 -10.50
CA ASN A 12 9.24 2.64 -9.26
C ASN A 12 9.25 3.64 -8.10
N VAL A 13 9.62 4.89 -8.39
CA VAL A 13 9.56 5.98 -7.41
C VAL A 13 8.11 6.25 -7.04
N VAL A 14 7.23 6.39 -8.03
CA VAL A 14 5.80 6.65 -7.78
C VAL A 14 5.14 5.49 -7.04
N ALA A 15 5.46 4.25 -7.40
CA ALA A 15 4.98 3.06 -6.70
C ALA A 15 5.45 3.00 -5.24
N ALA A 16 6.68 3.42 -4.94
CA ALA A 16 7.15 3.54 -3.56
C ALA A 16 6.40 4.63 -2.79
N LEU A 17 6.13 5.79 -3.43
CA LEU A 17 5.36 6.89 -2.83
C LEU A 17 3.93 6.49 -2.47
N CYS A 18 3.34 5.49 -3.13
CA CYS A 18 2.03 4.95 -2.76
C CYS A 18 1.93 4.50 -1.30
N TYR A 19 3.04 4.14 -0.66
CA TYR A 19 3.08 3.61 0.70
C TYR A 19 3.44 4.64 1.78
N ILE A 20 4.07 5.77 1.43
CA ILE A 20 4.63 6.74 2.40
C ILE A 20 3.54 7.37 3.27
N GLY A 21 2.41 7.75 2.67
CA GLY A 21 1.24 8.22 3.39
C GLY A 21 0.24 7.11 3.67
N PHE A 22 0.70 5.85 3.78
CA PHE A 22 -0.14 4.69 3.97
C PHE A 22 -1.27 4.63 2.91
N TRP A 23 -2.51 4.44 3.35
CA TRP A 23 -3.65 4.38 2.45
C TRP A 23 -3.98 5.73 1.79
N PHE A 24 -3.61 6.88 2.38
CA PHE A 24 -3.89 8.20 1.80
C PHE A 24 -3.18 8.40 0.47
N THR A 25 -1.87 8.12 0.43
CA THR A 25 -1.09 8.18 -0.82
C THR A 25 -1.53 7.11 -1.80
N GLY A 26 -1.94 5.93 -1.31
CA GLY A 26 -2.52 4.89 -2.15
C GLY A 26 -3.77 5.38 -2.91
N ILE A 27 -4.72 6.02 -2.21
CA ILE A 27 -5.91 6.62 -2.85
C ILE A 27 -5.50 7.71 -3.84
N LEU A 28 -4.61 8.62 -3.43
CA LEU A 28 -4.14 9.71 -4.27
C LEU A 28 -3.59 9.19 -5.60
N PHE A 29 -2.69 8.21 -5.58
CA PHE A 29 -2.12 7.65 -6.80
C PHE A 29 -3.09 6.79 -7.60
N LEU A 30 -4.12 6.18 -6.99
CA LEU A 30 -5.21 5.55 -7.77
C LEU A 30 -6.00 6.57 -8.60
N LEU A 31 -6.09 7.82 -8.14
CA LEU A 31 -6.78 8.91 -8.83
C LEU A 31 -5.91 9.58 -9.90
N ILE A 32 -4.62 9.78 -9.62
CA ILE A 32 -3.65 10.41 -10.52
C ILE A 32 -3.19 9.44 -11.63
N GLU A 33 -2.85 8.21 -11.25
CA GLU A 33 -2.29 7.21 -12.16
C GLU A 33 -3.40 6.30 -12.69
N ARG A 34 -4.00 6.69 -13.83
CA ARG A 34 -5.10 5.95 -14.45
C ARG A 34 -4.64 4.83 -15.38
N GLN A 35 -3.46 4.98 -15.99
CA GLN A 35 -2.94 4.10 -17.03
C GLN A 35 -1.80 3.19 -16.55
N ASN A 36 -0.93 3.67 -15.65
CA ASN A 36 0.22 2.89 -15.20
C ASN A 36 -0.22 1.73 -14.29
N LYS A 37 -0.30 0.51 -14.84
CA LYS A 37 -0.73 -0.70 -14.10
C LYS A 37 0.20 -1.03 -12.92
N PHE A 38 1.50 -0.74 -13.02
CA PHE A 38 2.45 -1.03 -11.94
C PHE A 38 2.20 -0.13 -10.72
N VAL A 39 2.11 1.18 -10.93
CA VAL A 39 1.79 2.12 -9.85
C VAL A 39 0.41 1.84 -9.28
N ARG A 40 -0.59 1.56 -10.12
CA ARG A 40 -1.95 1.22 -9.68
C ARG A 40 -2.00 -0.02 -8.80
N PHE A 41 -1.18 -1.04 -9.08
CA PHE A 41 -1.07 -2.22 -8.24
C PHE A 41 -0.56 -1.86 -6.84
N HIS A 42 0.53 -1.10 -6.76
CA HIS A 42 1.09 -0.68 -5.46
C HIS A 42 0.16 0.26 -4.70
N ALA A 43 -0.53 1.15 -5.42
CA ALA A 43 -1.55 2.03 -4.86
C ALA A 43 -2.73 1.25 -4.27
N MET A 44 -3.26 0.26 -5.01
CA MET A 44 -4.33 -0.63 -4.52
C MET A 44 -3.87 -1.48 -3.34
N GLN A 45 -2.66 -2.06 -3.40
CA GLN A 45 -2.11 -2.82 -2.29
C GLN A 45 -1.95 -1.95 -1.03
N SER A 46 -1.53 -0.70 -1.18
CA SER A 46 -1.42 0.24 -0.06
C SER A 46 -2.79 0.46 0.61
N VAL A 47 -3.84 0.73 -0.19
CA VAL A 47 -5.21 0.91 0.30
C VAL A 47 -5.72 -0.35 1.02
N LEU A 48 -5.61 -1.51 0.37
CA LEU A 48 -6.16 -2.75 0.89
C LEU A 48 -5.40 -3.29 2.12
N VAL A 49 -4.14 -2.92 2.32
CA VAL A 49 -3.39 -3.27 3.53
C VAL A 49 -3.65 -2.28 4.65
N PHE A 50 -3.51 -0.98 4.39
CA PHE A 50 -3.45 0.00 5.47
C PHE A 50 -4.80 0.51 5.94
N ILE A 51 -5.88 0.42 5.14
CA ILE A 51 -7.23 0.74 5.66
C ILE A 51 -7.68 -0.29 6.73
N PRO A 52 -7.68 -1.61 6.47
CA PRO A 52 -8.08 -2.57 7.49
C PRO A 52 -7.20 -2.50 8.73
N LEU A 53 -5.89 -2.32 8.53
CA LEU A 53 -4.93 -2.21 9.64
C LEU A 53 -5.19 -0.97 10.50
N ALA A 54 -5.46 0.19 9.88
CA ALA A 54 -5.83 1.41 10.60
C ALA A 54 -7.14 1.24 11.40
N LEU A 55 -8.14 0.57 10.82
CA LEU A 55 -9.40 0.28 11.50
C LEU A 55 -9.20 -0.66 12.71
N ILE A 56 -8.39 -1.71 12.56
CA ILE A 56 -8.06 -2.63 13.65
C ILE A 56 -7.37 -1.89 14.80
N VAL A 57 -6.34 -1.10 14.49
CA VAL A 57 -5.62 -0.30 15.49
C VAL A 57 -6.56 0.68 16.19
N PHE A 58 -7.41 1.38 15.42
CA PHE A 58 -8.38 2.31 15.96
C PHE A 58 -9.35 1.63 16.92
N LEU A 59 -9.96 0.50 16.53
CA LEU A 59 -10.94 -0.22 17.35
C LEU A 59 -10.32 -0.79 18.63
N ILE A 60 -9.14 -1.40 18.53
CA ILE A 60 -8.46 -2.00 19.67
C ILE A 60 -7.96 -0.92 20.66
N GLY A 61 -7.59 0.27 20.17
CA GLY A 61 -7.13 1.39 21.00
C GLY A 61 -8.15 1.88 22.04
N TRP A 62 -9.44 1.56 21.86
CA TRP A 62 -10.49 1.88 22.85
C TRP A 62 -10.49 0.96 24.07
N ILE A 63 -9.76 -0.16 24.04
CA ILE A 63 -9.67 -1.11 25.16
C ILE A 63 -8.46 -0.71 26.02
N PRO A 64 -8.66 -0.21 27.26
CA PRO A 64 -7.54 0.23 28.09
C PRO A 64 -6.57 -0.92 28.43
N TYR A 65 -5.30 -0.56 28.61
CA TYR A 65 -4.19 -1.45 28.96
C TYR A 65 -3.88 -2.52 27.89
N PHE A 66 -4.73 -3.54 27.75
CA PHE A 66 -4.50 -4.65 26.82
C PHE A 66 -4.60 -4.22 25.36
N GLY A 67 -5.59 -3.37 25.04
CA GLY A 67 -5.75 -2.86 23.69
C GLY A 67 -4.58 -1.98 23.26
N TRP A 68 -4.03 -1.17 24.15
CA TRP A 68 -2.88 -0.32 23.84
C TRP A 68 -1.65 -1.13 23.46
N VAL A 69 -1.34 -2.18 24.23
CA VAL A 69 -0.23 -3.09 23.93
C VAL A 69 -0.43 -3.74 22.55
N LEU A 70 -1.63 -4.23 22.25
CA LEU A 70 -1.93 -4.80 20.93
C LEU A 70 -1.84 -3.77 19.79
N ALA A 71 -2.29 -2.53 20.04
CA ALA A 71 -2.21 -1.44 19.08
C ALA A 71 -0.74 -1.09 18.77
N ASP A 72 0.14 -1.10 19.76
CA ASP A 72 1.58 -0.88 19.56
C ASP A 72 2.19 -1.97 18.67
N PHE A 73 1.91 -3.25 18.93
CA PHE A 73 2.39 -4.35 18.08
C PHE A 73 1.88 -4.22 16.64
N ALA A 74 0.60 -3.86 16.45
CA ALA A 74 0.04 -3.61 15.14
C ALA A 74 0.68 -2.38 14.46
N GLY A 75 1.03 -1.34 15.21
CA GLY A 75 1.78 -0.18 14.73
C GLY A 75 3.18 -0.55 14.24
N PHE A 76 3.94 -1.34 15.01
CA PHE A 76 5.26 -1.83 14.58
C PHE A 76 5.18 -2.72 13.35
N LEU A 77 4.18 -3.61 13.27
CA LEU A 77 3.92 -4.42 12.08
C LEU A 77 3.60 -3.53 10.86
N SER A 78 2.80 -2.47 11.06
CA SER A 78 2.47 -1.50 10.00
C SER A 78 3.72 -0.83 9.45
N LEU A 79 4.63 -0.39 10.33
CA LEU A 79 5.88 0.25 9.95
C LEU A 79 6.80 -0.72 9.19
N PHE A 80 6.91 -1.97 9.67
CA PHE A 80 7.67 -3.01 8.99
C PHE A 80 7.15 -3.28 7.58
N LEU A 81 5.83 -3.44 7.42
CA LEU A 81 5.19 -3.65 6.12
C LEU A 81 5.39 -2.44 5.20
N LEU A 82 5.28 -1.22 5.73
CA LEU A 82 5.53 0.01 4.97
C LEU A 82 6.94 0.01 4.39
N LEU A 83 7.96 -0.21 5.22
CA LEU A 83 9.36 -0.23 4.77
C LEU A 83 9.60 -1.34 3.74
N ALA A 84 9.10 -2.54 3.99
CA ALA A 84 9.22 -3.67 3.06
C ALA A 84 8.60 -3.32 1.69
N PHE A 85 7.40 -2.74 1.66
CA PHE A 85 6.75 -2.38 0.40
C PHE A 85 7.42 -1.22 -0.32
N VAL A 86 7.87 -0.19 0.40
CA VAL A 86 8.64 0.92 -0.19
C VAL A 86 9.88 0.38 -0.89
N ILE A 87 10.68 -0.46 -0.21
CA ILE A 87 11.92 -1.02 -0.76
C ILE A 87 11.62 -1.90 -1.99
N MET A 88 10.63 -2.79 -1.89
CA MET A 88 10.28 -3.69 -2.99
C MET A 88 9.71 -2.96 -4.20
N ALA A 89 8.86 -1.96 -3.99
CA ALA A 89 8.30 -1.13 -5.07
C ALA A 89 9.39 -0.30 -5.75
N TYR A 90 10.30 0.30 -4.97
CA TYR A 90 11.42 1.06 -5.50
C TYR A 90 12.36 0.19 -6.36
N ARG A 91 12.54 -1.08 -5.99
CA ARG A 91 13.27 -2.09 -6.77
C ARG A 91 12.49 -2.62 -8.00
N GLY A 92 11.26 -2.15 -8.24
CA GLY A 92 10.42 -2.58 -9.35
C GLY A 92 9.74 -3.94 -9.14
N ALA A 93 9.74 -4.47 -7.91
CA ALA A 93 9.16 -5.77 -7.62
C ALA A 93 7.64 -5.66 -7.41
N LYS A 94 6.87 -6.47 -8.14
CA LYS A 94 5.43 -6.66 -7.91
C LYS A 94 5.16 -7.62 -6.74
N PHE A 95 5.77 -7.34 -5.60
CA PHE A 95 5.63 -8.17 -4.40
C PHE A 95 4.18 -8.15 -3.93
N LYS A 96 3.54 -9.32 -3.90
CA LYS A 96 2.15 -9.50 -3.49
C LYS A 96 2.11 -10.02 -2.07
N VAL A 97 1.46 -9.29 -1.19
CA VAL A 97 1.10 -9.81 0.14
C VAL A 97 0.12 -10.98 -0.05
N PRO A 98 0.21 -12.06 0.73
CA PRO A 98 -0.78 -13.12 0.69
C PRO A 98 -2.20 -12.58 0.82
N ILE A 99 -3.13 -13.15 0.04
CA ILE A 99 -4.55 -12.75 -0.02
C ILE A 99 -4.73 -11.34 -0.62
N VAL A 100 -4.34 -10.28 0.10
CA VAL A 100 -4.57 -8.87 -0.27
C VAL A 100 -3.83 -8.48 -1.55
N GLY A 101 -2.56 -8.86 -1.68
CA GLY A 101 -1.77 -8.56 -2.86
C GLY A 101 -2.28 -9.29 -4.12
N LYS A 102 -2.93 -10.45 -3.95
CA LYS A 102 -3.61 -11.12 -5.06
C LYS A 102 -4.83 -10.32 -5.52
N TYR A 103 -5.67 -9.85 -4.60
CA TYR A 103 -6.81 -8.98 -4.95
C TYR A 103 -6.36 -7.66 -5.59
N ALA A 104 -5.33 -7.01 -5.03
CA ALA A 104 -4.76 -5.80 -5.61
C ALA A 104 -4.30 -6.04 -7.05
N TYR A 105 -3.57 -7.14 -7.28
CA TYR A 105 -3.10 -7.50 -8.61
C TYR A 105 -4.25 -7.78 -9.58
N ASP A 106 -5.20 -8.64 -9.18
CA ASP A 106 -6.31 -9.04 -10.04
C ASP A 106 -7.20 -7.85 -10.42
N SER A 107 -7.42 -6.90 -9.49
CA SER A 107 -8.18 -5.67 -9.74
C SER A 107 -7.59 -4.76 -10.83
N VAL A 108 -6.27 -4.85 -11.06
CA VAL A 108 -5.55 -4.01 -12.02
C VAL A 108 -5.19 -4.77 -13.30
N TYR A 109 -4.85 -6.05 -13.19
CA TYR A 109 -4.29 -6.84 -14.29
C TYR A 109 -5.24 -7.87 -14.88
N LYS A 110 -6.31 -8.29 -14.18
CA LYS A 110 -7.30 -9.25 -14.71
C LYS A 110 -8.60 -8.60 -15.21
N ASN A 111 -9.01 -7.48 -14.63
CA ASN A 111 -10.33 -6.88 -14.90
C ASN A 111 -10.35 -5.79 -16.00
N LYS A 112 -9.35 -5.75 -16.90
CA LYS A 112 -9.30 -4.83 -18.05
C LYS A 112 -8.49 -5.41 -19.21
#